data_AF-A0A7S1LC82-F1
#
_entry.id   AF-A0A7S1LC82-F1
#
_cell.length_a   1.000
_cell.length_b   1.000
_cell.length_c   1.000
_cell.angle_alpha   90.00
_cell.angle_beta   90.00
_cell.angle_gamma   90.00
#
_symmetry.space_group_name_H-M   'P 1'
#
loop_
_entity.id
_entity.type
_entity.pdbx_description
1 polymer ?
#
loop_
_entity_poly.entity_id
_entity_poly.type
_entity_poly.pdbx_seq_one_letter_code
_entity_poly.pdbx_strand_id
1 'polypeptide(L)'
;PPPPPPPPAAGKGQGVRQQLAGQAAARSAPSKDAFFEALPADELTPSELALRQALVAFVEGWPRLRARLGKPAASCPLLADLGQDAQVQRCRSFLPHTVLLREWIDRRVGGELDLRKDAKGQLEMHLREATAANGGRGPSPKSSAAGQNARDREDAGQTRAGPAEAAEEFFGNLPTDRHSDAEADLRQALLAHLESAPEAVPLSEVTAGAVARCQAALLPAEVPLRMWIDHRIGGEVETLKDGAGRLVLQLRDRKADAEPGRDREALKEQFFSSLPADGFTPDEEQLREALLDILRGWKAAELPTLSFAGGDARVRKCRAKVLTKGAPVTLRDWIDRRIGGEVELSDAPSGQLQFGLRGQGSRPQRKRGAAGGERERGPSWKKGAGGGPPGDWR
;
A
#
# COMPACT_ATOMS: atom_id res chain seq x y z
N PRO A 1 58.08 -28.78 -59.22
CA PRO A 1 57.45 -27.47 -59.50
C PRO A 1 56.49 -27.04 -58.38
N PRO A 2 56.82 -25.99 -57.62
CA PRO A 2 55.95 -25.49 -56.57
C PRO A 2 54.70 -24.80 -57.17
N PRO A 3 53.56 -24.82 -56.47
CA PRO A 3 52.34 -24.16 -56.92
C PRO A 3 52.49 -22.63 -56.91
N PRO A 4 51.79 -21.92 -57.82
CA PRO A 4 51.87 -20.47 -57.91
C PRO A 4 51.22 -19.79 -56.68
N PRO A 5 51.73 -18.62 -56.26
CA PRO A 5 51.19 -17.87 -55.14
C PRO A 5 49.80 -17.29 -55.46
N PRO A 6 48.92 -17.16 -54.44
CA PRO A 6 47.60 -16.58 -54.61
C PRO A 6 47.67 -15.06 -54.88
N PRO A 7 46.68 -14.50 -55.60
CA PRO A 7 46.64 -13.09 -55.93
C PRO A 7 46.36 -12.20 -54.70
N PRO A 8 46.83 -10.94 -54.71
CA PRO A 8 46.62 -10.01 -53.60
C PRO A 8 45.13 -9.65 -53.47
N ALA A 9 44.60 -9.80 -52.26
CA ALA A 9 43.23 -9.41 -51.91
C ALA A 9 43.04 -7.90 -52.11
N ALA A 10 42.19 -7.54 -53.07
CA ALA A 10 41.77 -6.18 -53.32
C ALA A 10 41.02 -5.63 -52.11
N GLY A 11 41.59 -4.59 -51.49
CA GLY A 11 40.91 -3.77 -50.50
C GLY A 11 39.69 -3.08 -51.12
N LYS A 12 38.53 -3.25 -50.49
CA LYS A 12 37.34 -2.42 -50.71
C LYS A 12 36.57 -2.28 -49.40
N GLY A 13 36.26 -1.05 -49.02
CA GLY A 13 35.09 -0.75 -48.21
C GLY A 13 35.31 -0.19 -46.81
N GLN A 14 36.09 0.88 -46.65
CA GLN A 14 35.81 1.87 -45.59
C GLN A 14 34.54 2.63 -45.98
N GLY A 15 33.39 1.98 -45.80
CA GLY A 15 32.07 2.59 -45.91
C GLY A 15 31.66 3.17 -44.56
N VAL A 16 31.63 4.49 -44.51
CA VAL A 16 30.83 5.36 -43.64
C VAL A 16 29.85 4.59 -42.72
N ARG A 17 30.28 4.32 -41.49
CA ARG A 17 29.43 3.83 -40.39
C ARG A 17 29.42 4.86 -39.27
N GLN A 18 29.10 6.09 -39.62
CA GLN A 18 28.76 7.17 -38.71
C GLN A 18 27.30 7.55 -38.97
N GLN A 19 26.53 7.72 -37.90
CA GLN A 19 25.14 8.23 -37.86
C GLN A 19 23.99 7.27 -38.19
N LEU A 20 23.80 6.24 -37.36
CA LEU A 20 22.46 5.71 -37.04
C LEU A 20 22.30 5.41 -35.53
N ALA A 21 22.93 6.24 -34.68
CA ALA A 21 22.60 6.36 -33.26
C ALA A 21 21.57 7.49 -33.08
N GLY A 22 20.45 7.38 -33.79
CA GLY A 22 19.35 8.34 -33.78
C GLY A 22 18.15 7.77 -33.02
N GLN A 23 17.95 8.27 -31.81
CA GLN A 23 16.62 8.42 -31.20
C GLN A 23 15.75 7.16 -31.06
N ALA A 24 16.23 6.17 -30.29
CA ALA A 24 15.31 5.42 -29.43
C ALA A 24 15.02 6.28 -28.18
N ALA A 25 14.39 7.44 -28.37
CA ALA A 25 13.83 8.20 -27.26
C ALA A 25 12.72 7.34 -26.68
N ALA A 26 13.02 6.67 -25.57
CA ALA A 26 12.03 5.99 -24.75
C ALA A 26 10.93 7.02 -24.49
N ARG A 27 9.78 6.86 -25.17
CA ARG A 27 8.58 7.66 -24.96
C ARG A 27 8.09 7.34 -23.56
N SER A 28 8.68 7.99 -22.56
CA SER A 28 8.15 8.02 -21.21
C SER A 28 6.69 8.43 -21.36
N ALA A 29 5.79 7.63 -20.79
CA ALA A 29 4.37 7.98 -20.77
C ALA A 29 4.25 9.45 -20.33
N PRO A 30 3.48 10.27 -21.05
CA PRO A 30 3.35 11.68 -20.72
C PRO A 30 2.96 11.80 -19.25
N SER A 31 3.59 12.75 -18.55
CA SER A 31 3.22 13.05 -17.18
C SER A 31 1.75 13.41 -17.13
N LYS A 32 1.12 13.19 -15.97
CA LYS A 32 -0.29 13.55 -15.75
C LYS A 32 -0.56 15.01 -16.13
N ASP A 33 0.33 15.93 -15.78
CA ASP A 33 0.14 17.35 -16.08
C ASP A 33 0.29 17.66 -17.57
N ALA A 34 1.23 17.00 -18.27
CA ALA A 34 1.35 17.14 -19.73
C ALA A 34 0.07 16.68 -20.46
N PHE A 35 -0.65 15.69 -19.93
CA PHE A 35 -1.95 15.30 -20.47
C PHE A 35 -2.98 16.43 -20.35
N PHE A 36 -3.09 17.08 -19.19
CA PHE A 36 -4.06 18.17 -18.98
C PHE A 36 -3.68 19.44 -19.76
N GLU A 37 -2.39 19.75 -19.88
CA GLU A 37 -1.90 20.89 -20.68
C GLU A 37 -2.14 20.72 -22.17
N ALA A 38 -2.20 19.47 -22.66
CA ALA A 38 -2.48 19.18 -24.06
C ALA A 38 -3.98 19.29 -24.42
N LEU A 39 -4.88 19.38 -23.42
CA LEU A 39 -6.31 19.51 -23.65
C LEU A 39 -6.71 20.99 -23.82
N PRO A 40 -7.66 21.31 -24.71
CA PRO A 40 -8.19 22.67 -24.82
C PRO A 40 -8.79 23.14 -23.49
N ALA A 41 -8.42 24.33 -23.02
CA ALA A 41 -8.86 24.83 -21.72
C ALA A 41 -10.38 25.05 -21.65
N ASP A 42 -10.96 25.59 -22.72
CA ASP A 42 -12.36 26.06 -22.75
C ASP A 42 -13.32 25.08 -23.44
N GLU A 43 -12.81 23.99 -24.02
CA GLU A 43 -13.61 23.02 -24.77
C GLU A 43 -13.31 21.59 -24.33
N LEU A 44 -14.37 20.80 -24.13
CA LEU A 44 -14.26 19.36 -23.95
C LEU A 44 -14.12 18.71 -25.32
N THR A 45 -13.08 17.90 -25.50
CA THR A 45 -12.95 17.07 -26.72
C THR A 45 -14.13 16.08 -26.84
N PRO A 46 -14.40 15.49 -28.02
CA PRO A 46 -15.52 14.55 -28.17
C PRO A 46 -15.47 13.36 -27.20
N SER A 47 -14.28 12.86 -26.88
CA SER A 47 -14.11 11.77 -25.89
C SER A 47 -14.40 12.23 -24.47
N GLU A 48 -13.97 13.45 -24.11
CA GLU A 48 -14.28 14.06 -22.83
C GLU A 48 -15.78 14.32 -22.67
N LEU A 49 -16.43 14.82 -23.71
CA LEU A 49 -17.87 15.06 -23.72
C LEU A 49 -18.64 13.74 -23.56
N ALA A 50 -18.22 12.66 -24.23
CA ALA A 50 -18.82 11.34 -24.08
C ALA A 50 -18.69 10.80 -22.64
N LEU A 51 -17.52 10.95 -22.01
CA LEU A 51 -17.33 10.56 -20.61
C LEU A 51 -18.17 11.43 -19.67
N ARG A 52 -18.21 12.75 -19.86
CA ARG A 52 -19.08 13.66 -19.11
C ARG A 52 -20.54 13.20 -19.20
N GLN A 53 -21.05 12.97 -20.40
CA GLN A 53 -22.44 12.55 -20.62
C GLN A 53 -22.73 11.21 -19.94
N ALA A 54 -21.80 10.24 -20.01
CA ALA A 54 -21.93 8.97 -19.31
C ALA A 54 -22.01 9.15 -17.78
N LEU A 55 -21.18 10.04 -17.21
CA LEU A 55 -21.19 10.33 -15.77
C LEU A 55 -22.49 11.00 -15.34
N VAL A 56 -22.98 11.99 -16.09
CA VAL A 56 -24.26 12.68 -15.80
C VAL A 56 -25.42 11.69 -15.89
N ALA A 57 -25.51 10.92 -16.98
CA ALA A 57 -26.57 9.93 -17.16
C ALA A 57 -26.54 8.86 -16.05
N PHE A 58 -25.36 8.47 -15.58
CA PHE A 58 -25.21 7.56 -14.44
C PHE A 58 -25.79 8.15 -13.14
N VAL A 59 -25.45 9.41 -12.82
CA VAL A 59 -25.95 10.08 -11.61
C VAL A 59 -27.47 10.31 -11.69
N GLU A 60 -28.00 10.70 -12.84
CA GLU A 60 -29.45 10.86 -13.07
C GLU A 60 -30.20 9.51 -13.01
N GLY A 61 -29.59 8.44 -13.53
CA GLY A 61 -30.14 7.08 -13.51
C GLY A 61 -30.04 6.39 -12.15
N TRP A 62 -29.27 6.95 -11.22
CA TRP A 62 -28.98 6.35 -9.91
C TRP A 62 -30.22 5.92 -9.12
N PRO A 63 -31.34 6.68 -9.08
CA PRO A 63 -32.53 6.27 -8.34
C PRO A 63 -33.12 4.92 -8.78
N ARG A 64 -32.95 4.54 -10.05
CA ARG A 64 -33.40 3.24 -10.58
C ARG A 64 -32.37 2.14 -10.30
N LEU A 65 -31.09 2.46 -10.47
CA LEU A 65 -30.00 1.51 -10.27
C LEU A 65 -29.87 1.09 -8.80
N ARG A 66 -29.98 2.06 -7.88
CA ARG A 66 -29.87 1.82 -6.44
C ARG A 66 -30.94 0.87 -5.91
N ALA A 67 -32.16 0.91 -6.46
CA ALA A 67 -33.24 0.00 -6.08
C ALA A 67 -32.90 -1.46 -6.44
N ARG A 68 -32.24 -1.68 -7.58
CA ARG A 68 -31.76 -3.01 -7.99
C ARG A 68 -30.59 -3.51 -7.15
N LEU A 69 -29.74 -2.59 -6.70
CA LEU A 69 -28.58 -2.88 -5.85
C LEU A 69 -28.92 -2.97 -4.36
N GLY A 70 -30.20 -2.81 -3.97
CA GLY A 70 -30.62 -2.83 -2.57
C GLY A 70 -30.07 -1.67 -1.74
N LYS A 71 -29.66 -0.57 -2.37
CA LYS A 71 -29.11 0.61 -1.68
C LYS A 71 -30.23 1.53 -1.16
N PRO A 72 -30.01 2.26 -0.05
CA PRO A 72 -31.02 3.14 0.53
C PRO A 72 -31.51 4.23 -0.44
N ALA A 73 -32.78 4.62 -0.31
CA ALA A 73 -33.43 5.66 -1.12
C ALA A 73 -32.84 7.07 -0.95
N ALA A 74 -31.98 7.29 0.05
CA ALA A 74 -31.27 8.56 0.23
C ALA A 74 -29.80 8.51 -0.23
N SER A 75 -29.29 7.34 -0.64
CA SER A 75 -27.88 7.21 -1.01
C SER A 75 -27.56 7.90 -2.33
N CYS A 76 -26.43 8.61 -2.35
CA CYS A 76 -25.80 9.15 -3.56
C CYS A 76 -24.90 8.07 -4.21
N PRO A 77 -24.64 8.18 -5.53
CA PRO A 77 -23.69 7.29 -6.20
C PRO A 77 -22.27 7.54 -5.68
N LEU A 78 -21.54 6.48 -5.35
CA LEU A 78 -20.13 6.56 -5.00
C LEU A 78 -19.27 6.53 -6.27
N LEU A 79 -18.10 7.15 -6.22
CA LEU A 79 -17.10 7.06 -7.30
C LEU A 79 -16.71 5.61 -7.59
N ALA A 80 -16.77 4.73 -6.59
CA ALA A 80 -16.53 3.29 -6.76
C ALA A 80 -17.62 2.60 -7.59
N ASP A 81 -18.88 3.09 -7.54
CA ASP A 81 -20.00 2.52 -8.28
C ASP A 81 -19.86 2.75 -9.79
N LEU A 82 -19.22 3.86 -10.20
CA LEU A 82 -18.83 4.10 -11.60
C LEU A 82 -17.90 3.02 -12.17
N GLY A 83 -17.17 2.33 -11.29
CA GLY A 83 -16.33 1.19 -11.66
C GLY A 83 -17.10 0.07 -12.35
N GLN A 84 -18.38 -0.07 -12.01
CA GLN A 84 -19.26 -1.13 -12.49
C GLN A 84 -20.12 -0.72 -13.70
N ASP A 85 -20.18 0.58 -14.02
CA ASP A 85 -20.96 1.05 -15.17
C ASP A 85 -20.21 0.84 -16.48
N ALA A 86 -20.76 0.00 -17.37
CA ALA A 86 -20.12 -0.39 -18.62
C ALA A 86 -19.91 0.79 -19.58
N GLN A 87 -20.80 1.79 -19.57
CA GLN A 87 -20.70 2.96 -20.43
C GLN A 87 -19.59 3.89 -19.93
N VAL A 88 -19.53 4.13 -18.63
CA VAL A 88 -18.44 4.91 -18.00
C VAL A 88 -17.09 4.24 -18.23
N GLN A 89 -16.98 2.90 -18.06
CA GLN A 89 -15.73 2.19 -18.33
C GLN A 89 -15.28 2.31 -19.79
N ARG A 90 -16.23 2.21 -20.74
CA ARG A 90 -15.93 2.39 -22.16
C ARG A 90 -15.44 3.81 -22.46
N CYS A 91 -16.13 4.83 -21.94
CA CYS A 91 -15.74 6.22 -22.15
C CYS A 91 -14.46 6.60 -21.39
N ARG A 92 -14.08 5.88 -20.34
CA ARG A 92 -12.85 6.13 -19.57
C ARG A 92 -11.57 5.75 -20.33
N SER A 93 -11.65 4.99 -21.41
CA SER A 93 -10.47 4.44 -22.09
C SER A 93 -9.51 5.48 -22.70
N PHE A 94 -9.95 6.73 -22.88
CA PHE A 94 -9.06 7.81 -23.35
C PHE A 94 -8.18 8.40 -22.24
N LEU A 95 -8.52 8.17 -20.97
CA LEU A 95 -7.73 8.66 -19.85
C LEU A 95 -6.47 7.80 -19.71
N PRO A 96 -5.26 8.41 -19.66
CA PRO A 96 -4.06 7.68 -19.30
C PRO A 96 -4.22 7.04 -17.91
N HIS A 97 -3.61 5.87 -17.70
CA HIS A 97 -3.63 5.18 -16.40
C HIS A 97 -3.03 6.00 -15.25
N THR A 98 -2.20 7.00 -15.56
CA THR A 98 -1.63 7.97 -14.61
C THR A 98 -2.62 9.05 -14.18
N VAL A 99 -3.73 9.23 -14.89
CA VAL A 99 -4.78 10.22 -14.60
C VAL A 99 -5.95 9.52 -13.92
N LEU A 100 -6.19 9.87 -12.66
CA LEU A 100 -7.32 9.29 -11.92
C LEU A 100 -8.62 9.95 -12.37
N LEU A 101 -9.71 9.17 -12.44
CA LEU A 101 -11.02 9.67 -12.84
C LEU A 101 -11.50 10.83 -11.95
N ARG A 102 -11.24 10.74 -10.64
CA ARG A 102 -11.50 11.83 -9.68
C ARG A 102 -10.90 13.16 -10.14
N GLU A 103 -9.62 13.14 -10.50
CA GLU A 103 -8.87 14.35 -10.83
C GLU A 103 -9.32 14.94 -12.16
N TRP A 104 -9.69 14.07 -13.11
CA TRP A 104 -10.29 14.52 -14.36
C TRP A 104 -11.65 15.15 -14.12
N ILE A 105 -12.51 14.55 -13.26
CA ILE A 105 -13.80 15.13 -12.87
C ILE A 105 -13.60 16.52 -12.28
N ASP A 106 -12.75 16.64 -11.26
CA ASP A 106 -12.49 17.91 -10.56
C ASP A 106 -11.96 19.01 -11.51
N ARG A 107 -11.06 18.66 -12.45
CA ARG A 107 -10.43 19.64 -13.36
C ARG A 107 -11.30 20.01 -14.58
N ARG A 108 -12.10 19.09 -15.11
CA ARG A 108 -12.74 19.26 -16.43
C ARG A 108 -14.25 19.42 -16.36
N VAL A 109 -14.91 18.79 -15.39
CA VAL A 109 -16.37 18.82 -15.24
C VAL A 109 -16.80 19.23 -13.83
N GLY A 110 -15.88 19.77 -13.03
CA GLY A 110 -16.12 20.24 -11.65
C GLY A 110 -17.11 21.40 -11.54
N GLY A 111 -17.57 21.96 -12.67
CA GLY A 111 -18.68 22.91 -12.73
C GLY A 111 -20.06 22.26 -12.65
N GLU A 112 -20.18 20.99 -13.09
CA GLU A 112 -21.45 20.27 -13.21
C GLU A 112 -21.55 19.08 -12.24
N LEU A 113 -20.42 18.45 -11.96
CA LEU A 113 -20.31 17.35 -11.01
C LEU A 113 -19.46 17.77 -9.83
N ASP A 114 -19.91 17.44 -8.63
CA ASP A 114 -19.21 17.71 -7.38
C ASP A 114 -18.85 16.38 -6.71
N LEU A 115 -17.58 16.22 -6.34
CA LEU A 115 -17.10 15.07 -5.57
C LEU A 115 -16.96 15.46 -4.11
N ARG A 116 -17.84 14.89 -3.26
CA ARG A 116 -17.82 15.14 -1.82
C ARG A 116 -17.37 13.91 -1.09
N LYS A 117 -16.60 14.10 -0.02
CA LYS A 117 -16.37 13.01 0.92
C LYS A 117 -17.59 12.90 1.81
N ASP A 118 -18.20 11.73 1.85
CA ASP A 118 -19.24 11.42 2.82
C ASP A 118 -18.64 11.33 4.24
N ALA A 119 -19.49 11.06 5.23
CA ALA A 119 -19.04 10.86 6.61
C ALA A 119 -18.01 9.71 6.75
N LYS A 120 -17.92 8.82 5.77
CA LYS A 120 -17.06 7.64 5.73
C LYS A 120 -15.79 7.88 4.92
N GLY A 121 -15.57 9.11 4.45
CA GLY A 121 -14.44 9.48 3.59
C GLY A 121 -14.53 8.95 2.16
N GLN A 122 -15.63 8.31 1.77
CA GLN A 122 -15.89 7.84 0.42
C GLN A 122 -16.34 9.01 -0.47
N LEU A 123 -15.93 8.99 -1.74
CA LEU A 123 -16.29 10.06 -2.67
C LEU A 123 -17.69 9.82 -3.23
N GLU A 124 -18.67 10.56 -2.75
CA GLU A 124 -20.01 10.69 -3.32
C GLU A 124 -20.01 11.67 -4.48
N MET A 125 -20.78 11.34 -5.51
CA MET A 125 -21.00 12.18 -6.68
C MET A 125 -22.34 12.88 -6.57
N HIS A 126 -22.32 14.20 -6.74
CA HIS A 126 -23.52 15.02 -6.82
C HIS A 126 -23.54 15.76 -8.15
N LEU A 127 -24.72 15.84 -8.76
CA LEU A 127 -24.98 16.88 -9.75
C LEU A 127 -24.99 18.20 -8.99
N ARG A 128 -24.11 19.12 -9.38
CA ARG A 128 -24.22 20.49 -8.91
C ARG A 128 -25.50 21.02 -9.53
N GLU A 129 -26.54 21.17 -8.71
CA GLU A 129 -27.75 21.86 -9.13
C GLU A 129 -27.29 23.17 -9.76
N ALA A 130 -27.84 23.50 -10.93
CA ALA A 130 -27.64 24.79 -11.54
C ALA A 130 -28.31 25.83 -10.65
N THR A 131 -27.71 26.12 -9.50
CA THR A 131 -27.98 27.30 -8.70
C THR A 131 -27.78 28.42 -9.69
N ALA A 132 -28.90 28.97 -10.15
CA ALA A 132 -28.96 30.02 -11.13
C ALA A 132 -27.83 30.98 -10.85
N ALA A 133 -26.98 31.18 -11.85
CA ALA A 133 -25.82 32.06 -11.80
C ALA A 133 -26.28 33.48 -11.46
N ASN A 134 -26.59 33.73 -10.19
CA ASN A 134 -26.85 35.04 -9.66
C ASN A 134 -25.48 35.57 -9.28
N GLY A 135 -24.92 36.35 -10.20
CA GLY A 135 -23.59 36.92 -10.12
C GLY A 135 -23.36 37.60 -8.77
N GLY A 136 -22.43 37.03 -8.01
CA GLY A 136 -21.97 37.58 -6.74
C GLY A 136 -20.46 37.42 -6.64
N ARG A 137 -19.73 38.08 -7.54
CA ARG A 137 -18.28 38.26 -7.44
C ARG A 137 -18.04 39.16 -6.21
N GLY A 138 -17.76 38.55 -5.06
CA GLY A 138 -17.41 39.24 -3.81
C GLY A 138 -16.14 38.64 -3.21
N PRO A 139 -15.17 39.47 -2.77
CA PRO A 139 -13.83 39.01 -2.41
C PRO A 139 -13.80 38.37 -1.03
N SER A 140 -12.82 37.47 -0.84
CA SER A 140 -12.47 36.90 0.45
C SER A 140 -12.36 37.96 1.57
N PRO A 141 -12.83 37.64 2.78
CA PRO A 141 -12.28 38.24 3.98
C PRO A 141 -11.57 37.21 4.85
N LYS A 142 -10.44 37.67 5.37
CA LYS A 142 -9.65 37.07 6.43
C LYS A 142 -10.42 37.10 7.76
N SER A 143 -10.11 36.12 8.59
CA SER A 143 -9.95 36.16 10.06
C SER A 143 -10.84 37.07 10.94
N SER A 144 -11.32 36.40 12.01
CA SER A 144 -11.51 36.91 13.38
C SER A 144 -12.59 37.97 13.62
N ALA A 145 -13.68 37.57 14.28
CA ALA A 145 -13.92 37.82 15.71
C ALA A 145 -15.40 37.59 16.07
N ALA A 146 -15.61 37.02 17.27
CA ALA A 146 -16.73 37.22 18.19
C ALA A 146 -18.18 37.16 17.66
N GLY A 147 -18.95 36.20 18.18
CA GLY A 147 -20.41 36.22 18.09
C GLY A 147 -21.06 34.99 18.67
N GLN A 148 -21.28 35.01 19.98
CA GLN A 148 -22.15 34.08 20.70
C GLN A 148 -23.56 34.07 20.08
N ASN A 149 -24.14 32.88 19.90
CA ASN A 149 -25.47 32.59 20.43
C ASN A 149 -25.84 31.11 20.30
N ALA A 150 -26.16 30.56 21.47
CA ALA A 150 -26.82 29.29 21.67
C ALA A 150 -28.18 29.27 20.99
N ARG A 151 -28.49 28.17 20.30
CA ARG A 151 -29.82 27.55 20.31
C ARG A 151 -29.67 26.04 20.25
N ASP A 152 -30.20 25.44 21.29
CA ASP A 152 -30.39 24.01 21.50
C ASP A 152 -31.06 23.34 20.30
N ARG A 153 -30.39 22.31 19.79
CA ARG A 153 -31.06 21.22 19.07
C ARG A 153 -30.26 19.95 19.28
N GLU A 154 -30.42 19.40 20.48
CA GLU A 154 -30.18 17.99 20.75
C GLU A 154 -31.16 17.18 19.90
N ASP A 155 -30.74 16.84 18.68
CA ASP A 155 -31.27 15.69 17.98
C ASP A 155 -30.08 14.74 17.79
N ALA A 156 -30.19 13.58 18.43
CA ALA A 156 -29.13 12.59 18.56
C ALA A 156 -28.82 11.98 17.19
N GLY A 157 -28.04 12.71 16.39
CA GLY A 157 -27.44 12.23 15.17
C GLY A 157 -26.37 11.22 15.50
N GLN A 158 -26.79 9.98 15.72
CA GLN A 158 -25.90 8.82 15.79
C GLN A 158 -25.27 8.65 14.41
N THR A 159 -24.13 9.30 14.21
CA THR A 159 -23.25 9.17 13.05
C THR A 159 -22.95 7.69 12.86
N ARG A 160 -23.62 7.06 11.90
CA ARG A 160 -23.37 5.65 11.55
C ARG A 160 -21.90 5.54 11.14
N ALA A 161 -21.11 4.85 11.97
CA ALA A 161 -19.72 4.52 11.73
C ALA A 161 -19.52 4.01 10.29
N GLY A 162 -18.42 4.42 9.66
CA GLY A 162 -18.05 3.94 8.33
C GLY A 162 -17.79 2.42 8.32
N PRO A 163 -17.89 1.70 7.17
CA PRO A 163 -17.60 0.27 7.10
C PRO A 163 -16.21 -0.10 7.65
N ALA A 164 -15.22 0.79 7.45
CA ALA A 164 -13.90 0.61 8.04
C ALA A 164 -13.93 0.76 9.57
N GLU A 165 -14.64 1.75 10.09
CA GLU A 165 -14.77 1.98 11.54
C GLU A 165 -15.59 0.89 12.22
N ALA A 166 -16.68 0.43 11.60
CA ALA A 166 -17.47 -0.71 12.05
C ALA A 166 -16.65 -2.01 12.04
N ALA A 167 -15.73 -2.18 11.08
CA ALA A 167 -14.81 -3.31 11.08
C ALA A 167 -13.79 -3.21 12.22
N GLU A 168 -13.17 -2.05 12.44
CA GLU A 168 -12.24 -1.84 13.56
C GLU A 168 -12.95 -2.02 14.92
N GLU A 169 -14.17 -1.53 15.08
CA GLU A 169 -14.99 -1.74 16.27
C GLU A 169 -15.32 -3.22 16.48
N PHE A 170 -15.71 -3.91 15.41
CA PHE A 170 -15.95 -5.37 15.45
C PHE A 170 -14.69 -6.13 15.90
N PHE A 171 -13.52 -5.86 15.31
CA PHE A 171 -12.28 -6.52 15.70
C PHE A 171 -11.80 -6.13 17.10
N GLY A 172 -12.04 -4.89 17.53
CA GLY A 172 -11.71 -4.41 18.88
C GLY A 172 -12.52 -5.09 19.98
N ASN A 173 -13.72 -5.60 19.65
CA ASN A 173 -14.59 -6.33 20.57
C ASN A 173 -14.29 -7.84 20.62
N LEU A 174 -13.48 -8.38 19.71
CA LEU A 174 -13.12 -9.80 19.71
C LEU A 174 -11.96 -10.08 20.68
N PRO A 175 -11.97 -11.23 21.39
CA PRO A 175 -10.84 -11.64 22.22
C PRO A 175 -9.57 -11.79 21.38
N THR A 176 -8.44 -11.23 21.83
CA THR A 176 -7.17 -11.28 21.10
C THR A 176 -6.41 -12.59 21.29
N ASP A 177 -6.72 -13.35 22.34
CA ASP A 177 -6.04 -14.56 22.77
C ASP A 177 -6.74 -15.85 22.37
N ARG A 178 -8.00 -15.76 21.91
CA ARG A 178 -8.81 -16.93 21.53
C ARG A 178 -9.84 -16.60 20.45
N HIS A 179 -10.20 -17.61 19.69
CA HIS A 179 -11.37 -17.59 18.81
C HIS A 179 -12.63 -17.94 19.61
N SER A 180 -13.70 -17.18 19.42
CA SER A 180 -15.06 -17.59 19.81
C SER A 180 -15.51 -18.82 19.01
N ASP A 181 -16.56 -19.50 19.44
CA ASP A 181 -17.07 -20.71 18.75
C ASP A 181 -17.45 -20.42 17.30
N ALA A 182 -18.11 -19.28 17.04
CA ALA A 182 -18.47 -18.86 15.68
C ALA A 182 -17.23 -18.53 14.81
N GLU A 183 -16.16 -17.98 15.42
CA GLU A 183 -14.88 -17.79 14.73
C GLU A 183 -14.18 -19.11 14.43
N ALA A 184 -14.22 -20.05 15.37
CA ALA A 184 -13.65 -21.38 15.20
C ALA A 184 -14.39 -22.14 14.08
N ASP A 185 -15.72 -22.02 14.00
CA ASP A 185 -16.53 -22.60 12.94
C ASP A 185 -16.19 -22.00 11.56
N LEU A 186 -16.11 -20.67 11.46
CA LEU A 186 -15.72 -20.01 10.20
C LEU A 186 -14.31 -20.40 9.78
N ARG A 187 -13.36 -20.40 10.72
CA ARG A 187 -11.98 -20.86 10.51
C ARG A 187 -11.97 -22.29 9.99
N GLN A 188 -12.63 -23.22 10.69
CA GLN A 188 -12.65 -24.64 10.33
C GLN A 188 -13.28 -24.88 8.96
N ALA A 189 -14.38 -24.18 8.64
CA ALA A 189 -15.02 -24.26 7.34
C ALA A 189 -14.10 -23.75 6.21
N LEU A 190 -13.36 -22.67 6.46
CA LEU A 190 -12.42 -22.10 5.52
C LEU A 190 -11.22 -23.03 5.28
N LEU A 191 -10.63 -23.55 6.36
CA LEU A 191 -9.50 -24.48 6.29
C LEU A 191 -9.90 -25.76 5.56
N ALA A 192 -11.03 -26.38 5.92
CA ALA A 192 -11.53 -27.58 5.23
C ALA A 192 -11.79 -27.33 3.72
N HIS A 193 -12.30 -26.16 3.36
CA HIS A 193 -12.48 -25.79 1.95
C HIS A 193 -11.13 -25.70 1.22
N LEU A 194 -10.16 -24.98 1.79
CA LEU A 194 -8.83 -24.83 1.20
C LEU A 194 -8.04 -26.14 1.17
N GLU A 195 -8.18 -27.01 2.17
CA GLU A 195 -7.59 -28.35 2.22
C GLU A 195 -8.15 -29.29 1.15
N SER A 196 -9.39 -29.08 0.72
CA SER A 196 -10.00 -29.88 -0.35
C SER A 196 -9.60 -29.43 -1.76
N ALA A 197 -9.26 -28.16 -1.94
CA ALA A 197 -8.82 -27.62 -3.22
C ALA A 197 -7.34 -27.97 -3.48
N PRO A 198 -6.87 -28.24 -4.71
CA PRO A 198 -5.46 -28.53 -4.97
C PRO A 198 -4.57 -27.29 -5.07
N GLU A 199 -5.14 -26.12 -5.38
CA GLU A 199 -4.40 -24.88 -5.66
C GLU A 199 -4.99 -23.69 -4.89
N ALA A 200 -4.41 -22.49 -5.08
CA ALA A 200 -4.97 -21.26 -4.53
C ALA A 200 -6.37 -21.00 -5.10
N VAL A 201 -7.34 -20.78 -4.22
CA VAL A 201 -8.76 -20.67 -4.57
C VAL A 201 -9.15 -19.20 -4.67
N PRO A 202 -9.79 -18.73 -5.75
CA PRO A 202 -10.33 -17.37 -5.82
C PRO A 202 -11.24 -17.07 -4.62
N LEU A 203 -11.06 -15.90 -3.99
CA LEU A 203 -11.85 -15.48 -2.83
C LEU A 203 -13.37 -15.53 -3.10
N SER A 204 -13.76 -15.27 -4.35
CA SER A 204 -15.16 -15.34 -4.81
C SER A 204 -15.76 -16.77 -4.80
N GLU A 205 -14.93 -17.80 -4.93
CA GLU A 205 -15.38 -19.20 -4.89
C GLU A 205 -15.49 -19.70 -3.44
N VAL A 206 -14.63 -19.19 -2.57
CA VAL A 206 -14.60 -19.55 -1.14
C VAL A 206 -15.84 -19.04 -0.39
N THR A 207 -16.51 -18.00 -0.87
CA THR A 207 -17.73 -17.44 -0.25
C THR A 207 -19.01 -18.27 -0.49
N ALA A 208 -18.89 -19.57 -0.81
CA ALA A 208 -20.01 -20.48 -1.04
C ALA A 208 -20.15 -21.53 0.09
N GLY A 209 -21.29 -22.22 0.13
CA GLY A 209 -21.48 -23.42 0.96
C GLY A 209 -21.37 -23.16 2.47
N ALA A 210 -20.52 -23.93 3.16
CA ALA A 210 -20.35 -23.86 4.61
C ALA A 210 -19.73 -22.53 5.06
N VAL A 211 -18.73 -22.04 4.33
CA VAL A 211 -18.07 -20.75 4.62
C VAL A 211 -19.09 -19.61 4.59
N ALA A 212 -19.97 -19.58 3.59
CA ALA A 212 -21.01 -18.55 3.48
C ALA A 212 -21.94 -18.51 4.71
N ARG A 213 -22.32 -19.68 5.23
CA ARG A 213 -23.18 -19.77 6.43
C ARG A 213 -22.47 -19.29 7.68
N CYS A 214 -21.24 -19.73 7.90
CA CYS A 214 -20.42 -19.28 9.03
C CYS A 214 -20.10 -17.78 8.93
N GLN A 215 -19.86 -17.28 7.72
CA GLN A 215 -19.64 -15.86 7.45
C GLN A 215 -20.87 -15.05 7.84
N ALA A 216 -22.07 -15.47 7.42
CA ALA A 216 -23.31 -14.77 7.75
C ALA A 216 -23.67 -14.84 9.25
N ALA A 217 -23.21 -15.89 9.95
CA ALA A 217 -23.42 -16.05 11.39
C ALA A 217 -22.46 -15.18 12.23
N LEU A 218 -21.24 -14.96 11.76
CA LEU A 218 -20.18 -14.29 12.51
C LEU A 218 -19.95 -12.83 12.07
N LEU A 219 -19.83 -12.59 10.76
CA LEU A 219 -19.36 -11.31 10.23
C LEU A 219 -20.53 -10.37 9.96
N PRO A 220 -20.51 -9.13 10.48
CA PRO A 220 -21.39 -8.08 10.01
C PRO A 220 -21.22 -7.87 8.50
N ALA A 221 -22.26 -7.39 7.82
CA ALA A 221 -22.24 -7.16 6.38
C ALA A 221 -21.15 -6.14 5.97
N GLU A 222 -20.77 -5.26 6.90
CA GLU A 222 -19.73 -4.24 6.76
C GLU A 222 -18.30 -4.82 6.85
N VAL A 223 -18.13 -6.06 7.31
CA VAL A 223 -16.83 -6.70 7.52
C VAL A 223 -16.56 -7.77 6.44
N PRO A 224 -15.86 -7.40 5.36
CA PRO A 224 -15.38 -8.34 4.35
C PRO A 224 -14.62 -9.53 4.93
N LEU A 225 -14.91 -10.73 4.41
CA LEU A 225 -14.21 -11.97 4.76
C LEU A 225 -12.69 -11.82 4.66
N ARG A 226 -12.18 -11.10 3.65
CA ARG A 226 -10.74 -10.81 3.51
C ARG A 226 -10.14 -10.12 4.73
N MET A 227 -10.81 -9.11 5.28
CA MET A 227 -10.27 -8.39 6.44
C MET A 227 -10.24 -9.30 7.66
N TRP A 228 -11.28 -10.12 7.85
CA TRP A 228 -11.30 -11.10 8.93
C TRP A 228 -10.18 -12.15 8.79
N ILE A 229 -9.95 -12.66 7.59
CA ILE A 229 -8.83 -13.57 7.30
C ILE A 229 -7.50 -12.91 7.69
N ASP A 230 -7.23 -11.71 7.17
CA ASP A 230 -5.97 -11.00 7.39
C ASP A 230 -5.73 -10.70 8.90
N HIS A 231 -6.78 -10.40 9.68
CA HIS A 231 -6.68 -10.07 11.11
C HIS A 231 -6.65 -11.28 12.06
N ARG A 232 -7.42 -12.34 11.78
CA ARG A 232 -7.67 -13.43 12.76
C ARG A 232 -6.89 -14.69 12.44
N ILE A 233 -6.84 -15.08 11.17
CA ILE A 233 -6.20 -16.32 10.73
C ILE A 233 -5.11 -16.08 9.68
N GLY A 234 -4.56 -14.87 9.65
CA GLY A 234 -3.51 -14.47 8.70
C GLY A 234 -2.21 -15.23 8.89
N GLY A 235 -2.05 -15.99 9.98
CA GLY A 235 -0.96 -16.93 10.20
C GLY A 235 -1.15 -18.29 9.51
N GLU A 236 -2.38 -18.65 9.16
CA GLU A 236 -2.75 -19.96 8.59
C GLU A 236 -3.16 -19.83 7.11
N VAL A 237 -3.78 -18.70 6.75
CA VAL A 237 -4.28 -18.42 5.39
C VAL A 237 -3.60 -17.16 4.85
N GLU A 238 -3.13 -17.22 3.60
CA GLU A 238 -2.53 -16.10 2.88
C GLU A 238 -3.49 -15.62 1.79
N THR A 239 -3.73 -14.30 1.72
CA THR A 239 -4.47 -13.64 0.64
C THR A 239 -3.47 -13.08 -0.39
N LEU A 240 -3.50 -13.59 -1.62
CA LEU A 240 -2.61 -13.17 -2.71
C LEU A 240 -3.40 -12.59 -3.88
N LYS A 241 -2.73 -11.84 -4.75
CA LYS A 241 -3.26 -11.49 -6.08
C LYS A 241 -2.63 -12.42 -7.10
N ASP A 242 -3.47 -13.09 -7.89
CA ASP A 242 -3.01 -13.90 -9.02
C ASP A 242 -2.49 -13.01 -10.17
N GLY A 243 -2.00 -13.64 -11.25
CA GLY A 243 -1.54 -12.93 -12.44
C GLY A 243 -2.62 -12.09 -13.15
N ALA A 244 -3.89 -12.36 -12.87
CA ALA A 244 -5.04 -11.59 -13.36
C ALA A 244 -5.49 -10.49 -12.38
N GLY A 245 -4.81 -10.34 -11.24
CA GLY A 245 -5.14 -9.36 -10.21
C GLY A 245 -6.34 -9.74 -9.32
N ARG A 246 -6.87 -10.97 -9.45
CA ARG A 246 -7.94 -11.50 -8.60
C ARG A 246 -7.36 -11.91 -7.26
N LEU A 247 -8.15 -11.74 -6.20
CA LEU A 247 -7.77 -12.21 -4.88
C LEU A 247 -7.95 -13.73 -4.80
N VAL A 248 -6.89 -14.44 -4.45
CA VAL A 248 -6.87 -15.88 -4.20
C VAL A 248 -6.44 -16.15 -2.77
N LEU A 249 -6.98 -17.21 -2.18
CA LEU A 249 -6.67 -17.69 -0.84
C LEU A 249 -5.88 -18.99 -0.93
N GLN A 250 -4.87 -19.13 -0.08
CA GLN A 250 -4.06 -20.36 0.01
C GLN A 250 -3.68 -20.63 1.48
N LEU A 251 -3.59 -21.92 1.87
CA LEU A 251 -3.02 -22.30 3.16
C LEU A 251 -1.52 -22.01 3.19
N ARG A 252 -1.04 -21.39 4.27
CA ARG A 252 0.39 -21.11 4.47
C ARG A 252 1.20 -22.39 4.65
N ASP A 253 0.64 -23.40 5.33
CA ASP A 253 1.36 -24.66 5.59
C ASP A 253 1.55 -25.51 4.33
N ARG A 254 0.64 -25.42 3.36
CA ARG A 254 0.85 -26.05 2.06
C ARG A 254 2.05 -25.49 1.31
N LYS A 255 2.38 -24.23 1.56
CA LYS A 255 3.59 -23.60 1.03
C LYS A 255 4.80 -23.94 1.89
N ALA A 256 4.66 -24.49 3.10
CA ALA A 256 5.78 -25.01 3.87
C ALA A 256 6.16 -26.42 3.38
N ASP A 257 5.18 -27.28 3.10
CA ASP A 257 5.42 -28.67 2.69
C ASP A 257 5.75 -28.85 1.19
N ALA A 258 5.37 -27.89 0.34
CA ALA A 258 5.73 -27.90 -1.07
C ALA A 258 7.17 -27.40 -1.35
N GLU A 259 8.15 -27.60 -0.44
CA GLU A 259 9.57 -27.18 -0.54
C GLU A 259 9.88 -25.83 -1.27
N PRO A 260 9.04 -24.76 -1.26
CA PRO A 260 9.34 -23.56 -2.05
C PRO A 260 10.25 -22.62 -1.25
N GLY A 261 10.50 -22.90 0.03
CA GLY A 261 11.49 -22.22 0.85
C GLY A 261 12.91 -22.64 0.47
N ARG A 262 13.13 -23.94 0.27
CA ARG A 262 14.45 -24.48 -0.10
C ARG A 262 14.83 -24.11 -1.52
N ASP A 263 13.89 -24.19 -2.46
CA ASP A 263 14.11 -23.71 -3.82
C ASP A 263 14.31 -22.21 -3.85
N ARG A 264 13.54 -21.43 -3.08
CA ARG A 264 13.72 -19.97 -3.05
C ARG A 264 15.04 -19.57 -2.40
N GLU A 265 15.44 -20.21 -1.31
CA GLU A 265 16.73 -19.97 -0.67
C GLU A 265 17.88 -20.39 -1.59
N ALA A 266 17.78 -21.55 -2.26
CA ALA A 266 18.73 -21.97 -3.28
C ALA A 266 18.79 -20.99 -4.47
N LEU A 267 17.65 -20.44 -4.91
CA LEU A 267 17.60 -19.42 -5.96
C LEU A 267 18.19 -18.08 -5.48
N LYS A 268 18.00 -17.71 -4.20
CA LYS A 268 18.68 -16.54 -3.59
C LYS A 268 20.19 -16.76 -3.56
N GLU A 269 20.65 -17.94 -3.12
CA GLU A 269 22.06 -18.30 -3.10
C GLU A 269 22.66 -18.33 -4.49
N GLN A 270 21.95 -18.89 -5.47
CA GLN A 270 22.35 -18.87 -6.87
C GLN A 270 22.47 -17.44 -7.39
N PHE A 271 21.50 -16.57 -7.07
CA PHE A 271 21.56 -15.16 -7.41
C PHE A 271 22.83 -14.50 -6.83
N PHE A 272 23.09 -14.65 -5.52
CA PHE A 272 24.26 -14.04 -4.90
C PHE A 272 25.59 -14.66 -5.37
N SER A 273 25.62 -15.96 -5.65
CA SER A 273 26.80 -16.66 -6.18
C SER A 273 27.12 -16.24 -7.62
N SER A 274 26.13 -15.73 -8.36
CA SER A 274 26.35 -15.18 -9.71
C SER A 274 26.95 -13.77 -9.70
N LEU A 275 26.95 -13.09 -8.55
CA LEU A 275 27.54 -11.75 -8.40
C LEU A 275 29.04 -11.86 -8.11
N PRO A 276 29.84 -10.85 -8.51
CA PRO A 276 31.26 -10.81 -8.16
C PRO A 276 31.48 -10.83 -6.64
N ALA A 277 32.41 -11.68 -6.18
CA ALA A 277 32.80 -11.77 -4.78
C ALA A 277 33.64 -10.55 -4.34
N ASP A 278 34.52 -10.06 -5.22
CA ASP A 278 35.54 -9.05 -4.88
C ASP A 278 35.09 -7.60 -5.14
N GLY A 279 33.80 -7.35 -5.31
CA GLY A 279 33.28 -5.99 -5.47
C GLY A 279 31.85 -5.90 -5.95
N PHE A 280 31.41 -4.66 -6.17
CA PHE A 280 30.11 -4.34 -6.72
C PHE A 280 30.18 -4.19 -8.24
N THR A 281 29.16 -4.68 -8.94
CA THR A 281 28.95 -4.28 -10.33
C THR A 281 28.65 -2.77 -10.42
N PRO A 282 28.85 -2.11 -11.58
CA PRO A 282 28.58 -0.67 -11.71
C PRO A 282 27.14 -0.28 -11.33
N ASP A 283 26.15 -1.16 -11.57
CA ASP A 283 24.76 -0.90 -11.20
C ASP A 283 24.49 -1.14 -9.71
N GLU A 284 25.18 -2.11 -9.08
CA GLU A 284 25.17 -2.28 -7.63
C GLU A 284 25.78 -1.08 -6.91
N GLU A 285 26.90 -0.56 -7.40
CA GLU A 285 27.56 0.62 -6.84
C GLU A 285 26.64 1.85 -6.91
N GLN A 286 25.92 2.03 -8.03
CA GLN A 286 24.92 3.10 -8.16
C GLN A 286 23.77 2.95 -7.15
N LEU A 287 23.30 1.72 -6.89
CA LEU A 287 22.25 1.45 -5.90
C LEU A 287 22.76 1.71 -4.48
N ARG A 288 23.97 1.26 -4.16
CA ARG A 288 24.66 1.51 -2.89
C ARG A 288 24.79 3.01 -2.62
N GLU A 289 25.37 3.76 -3.56
CA GLU A 289 25.55 5.22 -3.41
C GLU A 289 24.20 5.95 -3.28
N ALA A 290 23.16 5.53 -4.01
CA ALA A 290 21.84 6.14 -3.87
C ALA A 290 21.24 5.94 -2.46
N LEU A 291 21.44 4.77 -1.85
CA LEU A 291 21.00 4.51 -0.47
C LEU A 291 21.83 5.30 0.54
N LEU A 292 23.15 5.36 0.36
CA LEU A 292 24.03 6.15 1.22
C LEU A 292 23.76 7.65 1.13
N ASP A 293 23.43 8.18 -0.04
CA ASP A 293 23.06 9.58 -0.23
C ASP A 293 21.78 9.95 0.52
N ILE A 294 20.79 9.04 0.57
CA ILE A 294 19.59 9.22 1.41
C ILE A 294 20.01 9.35 2.88
N LEU A 295 20.88 8.46 3.38
CA LEU A 295 21.35 8.49 4.77
C LEU A 295 22.17 9.75 5.08
N ARG A 296 23.06 10.17 4.18
CA ARG A 296 23.86 11.40 4.32
C ARG A 296 23.00 12.66 4.35
N GLY A 297 21.90 12.68 3.58
CA GLY A 297 20.96 13.79 3.52
C GLY A 297 19.89 13.77 4.63
N TRP A 298 19.81 12.69 5.41
CA TRP A 298 18.74 12.50 6.37
C TRP A 298 18.97 13.32 7.64
N LYS A 299 17.99 14.17 7.99
CA LYS A 299 18.08 15.10 9.13
C LYS A 299 17.07 14.81 10.25
N ALA A 300 16.13 13.88 10.03
CA ALA A 300 15.15 13.55 11.04
C ALA A 300 15.77 12.69 12.15
N ALA A 301 15.18 12.76 13.34
CA ALA A 301 15.66 12.00 14.50
C ALA A 301 15.44 10.49 14.35
N GLU A 302 14.38 10.09 13.64
CA GLU A 302 14.07 8.71 13.31
C GLU A 302 14.73 8.32 11.99
N LEU A 303 15.28 7.11 11.86
CA LEU A 303 15.92 6.64 10.63
C LEU A 303 14.91 6.51 9.48
N PRO A 304 15.34 6.70 8.22
CA PRO A 304 14.45 6.54 7.08
C PRO A 304 13.96 5.09 6.97
N THR A 305 12.71 4.92 6.55
CA THR A 305 12.14 3.59 6.30
C THR A 305 12.57 3.07 4.93
N LEU A 306 12.68 1.76 4.79
CA LEU A 306 13.01 1.11 3.51
C LEU A 306 11.94 1.42 2.44
N SER A 307 10.68 1.59 2.88
CA SER A 307 9.58 2.04 2.02
C SER A 307 9.79 3.46 1.50
N PHE A 308 10.28 4.38 2.33
CA PHE A 308 10.64 5.73 1.91
C PHE A 308 11.74 5.70 0.85
N ALA A 309 12.81 4.96 1.08
CA ALA A 309 13.89 4.79 0.10
C ALA A 309 13.42 4.13 -1.21
N GLY A 310 12.49 3.17 -1.15
CA GLY A 310 11.86 2.60 -2.34
C GLY A 310 11.01 3.61 -3.15
N GLY A 311 10.57 4.68 -2.50
CA GLY A 311 9.88 5.83 -3.10
C GLY A 311 10.81 6.76 -3.88
N ASP A 312 12.11 6.77 -3.57
CA ASP A 312 13.10 7.60 -4.24
C ASP A 312 13.30 7.17 -5.71
N ALA A 313 13.34 8.14 -6.62
CA ALA A 313 13.41 7.89 -8.05
C ALA A 313 14.76 7.26 -8.47
N ARG A 314 15.85 7.65 -7.82
CA ARG A 314 17.20 7.15 -8.12
C ARG A 314 17.36 5.73 -7.59
N VAL A 315 16.92 5.46 -6.35
CA VAL A 315 16.89 4.10 -5.79
C VAL A 315 16.03 3.19 -6.65
N ARG A 316 14.82 3.61 -7.06
CA ARG A 316 13.94 2.81 -7.92
C ARG A 316 14.60 2.47 -9.26
N LYS A 317 15.26 3.44 -9.91
CA LYS A 317 15.98 3.23 -11.17
C LYS A 317 17.12 2.24 -11.03
N CYS A 318 17.97 2.39 -10.01
CA CYS A 318 19.10 1.48 -9.78
C CYS A 318 18.64 0.09 -9.35
N ARG A 319 17.60 0.02 -8.50
CA ARG A 319 16.97 -1.24 -8.07
C ARG A 319 16.46 -2.05 -9.24
N ALA A 320 15.83 -1.42 -10.25
CA ALA A 320 15.32 -2.15 -11.41
C ALA A 320 16.42 -2.81 -12.26
N LYS A 321 17.67 -2.31 -12.18
CA LYS A 321 18.83 -2.90 -12.86
C LYS A 321 19.47 -4.02 -12.06
N VAL A 322 19.62 -3.83 -10.75
CA VAL A 322 20.25 -4.82 -9.85
C VAL A 322 19.31 -5.97 -9.51
N LEU A 323 18.05 -5.62 -9.21
CA LEU A 323 16.98 -6.55 -8.81
C LEU A 323 15.91 -6.54 -9.91
N THR A 324 16.19 -7.29 -10.99
CA THR A 324 15.29 -7.41 -12.13
C THR A 324 13.93 -7.96 -11.71
N LYS A 325 12.87 -7.64 -12.47
CA LYS A 325 11.52 -8.10 -12.16
C LYS A 325 11.48 -9.63 -12.18
N GLY A 326 11.17 -10.24 -11.03
CA GLY A 326 11.19 -11.70 -10.84
C GLY A 326 12.44 -12.23 -10.16
N ALA A 327 13.39 -11.39 -9.79
CA ALA A 327 14.54 -11.81 -8.98
C ALA A 327 14.06 -12.44 -7.65
N PRO A 328 14.70 -13.54 -7.20
CA PRO A 328 14.33 -14.23 -5.96
C PRO A 328 14.69 -13.44 -4.68
N VAL A 329 15.55 -12.43 -4.84
CA VAL A 329 16.14 -11.57 -3.81
C VAL A 329 15.39 -10.25 -3.72
N THR A 330 15.03 -9.83 -2.51
CA THR A 330 14.41 -8.53 -2.23
C THR A 330 15.46 -7.45 -1.97
N LEU A 331 15.06 -6.17 -1.93
CA LEU A 331 15.97 -5.07 -1.56
C LEU A 331 16.54 -5.25 -0.15
N ARG A 332 15.73 -5.79 0.78
CA ARG A 332 16.18 -6.15 2.13
C ARG A 332 17.32 -7.17 2.08
N ASP A 333 17.08 -8.31 1.41
CA ASP A 333 18.06 -9.39 1.28
C ASP A 333 19.37 -8.88 0.65
N TRP A 334 19.27 -8.03 -0.38
CA TRP A 334 20.45 -7.44 -1.05
C TRP A 334 21.22 -6.50 -0.12
N ILE A 335 20.53 -5.63 0.63
CA ILE A 335 21.18 -4.73 1.60
C ILE A 335 21.96 -5.54 2.62
N ASP A 336 21.30 -6.52 3.27
CA ASP A 336 21.91 -7.32 4.33
C ASP A 336 23.14 -8.10 3.84
N ARG A 337 23.06 -8.69 2.63
CA ARG A 337 24.14 -9.51 2.06
C ARG A 337 25.28 -8.72 1.45
N ARG A 338 24.99 -7.61 0.76
CA ARG A 338 25.98 -6.92 -0.09
C ARG A 338 26.53 -5.67 0.57
N ILE A 339 25.72 -4.91 1.29
CA ILE A 339 26.14 -3.67 1.98
C ILE A 339 25.88 -3.71 3.49
N GLY A 340 25.66 -4.89 4.08
CA GLY A 340 25.46 -5.07 5.52
C GLY A 340 26.66 -4.66 6.39
N GLY A 341 27.82 -4.43 5.76
CA GLY A 341 28.99 -3.81 6.39
C GLY A 341 28.81 -2.31 6.66
N GLU A 342 28.00 -1.63 5.85
CA GLU A 342 27.85 -0.16 5.85
C GLU A 342 26.47 0.28 6.32
N VAL A 343 25.44 -0.49 5.94
CA VAL A 343 24.03 -0.22 6.23
C VAL A 343 23.48 -1.35 7.08
N GLU A 344 22.73 -0.98 8.12
CA GLU A 344 22.04 -1.90 9.01
C GLU A 344 20.52 -1.71 8.89
N LEU A 345 19.78 -2.81 8.85
CA LEU A 345 18.32 -2.82 8.87
C LEU A 345 17.83 -3.11 10.28
N SER A 346 16.82 -2.39 10.74
CA SER A 346 16.19 -2.61 12.06
C SER A 346 14.68 -2.41 11.99
N ASP A 347 13.94 -3.10 12.86
CA ASP A 347 12.48 -2.95 12.94
C ASP A 347 12.12 -1.68 13.72
N ALA A 348 11.32 -0.81 13.11
CA ALA A 348 10.72 0.33 13.77
C ALA A 348 9.71 -0.11 14.84
N PRO A 349 9.42 0.75 15.83
CA PRO A 349 8.22 0.59 16.68
C PRO A 349 6.91 0.50 15.87
N SER A 350 6.89 1.07 14.65
CA SER A 350 5.76 0.98 13.71
C SER A 350 5.69 -0.35 12.94
N GLY A 351 6.62 -1.28 13.14
CA GLY A 351 6.73 -2.53 12.38
C GLY A 351 7.27 -2.36 10.95
N GLN A 352 7.65 -1.15 10.55
CA GLN A 352 8.32 -0.91 9.27
C GLN A 352 9.84 -1.13 9.40
N LEU A 353 10.48 -1.66 8.36
CA LEU A 353 11.94 -1.74 8.32
C LEU A 353 12.53 -0.34 8.14
N GLN A 354 13.36 0.08 9.09
CA GLN A 354 14.23 1.25 9.00
C GLN A 354 15.62 0.82 8.54
N PHE A 355 16.37 1.73 7.93
CA PHE A 355 17.76 1.50 7.60
C PHE A 355 18.63 2.69 8.00
N GLY A 356 19.84 2.40 8.45
CA GLY A 356 20.79 3.41 8.94
C GLY A 356 22.23 2.99 8.66
N LEU A 357 23.17 3.92 8.86
CA LEU A 357 24.59 3.55 8.86
C LEU A 357 24.86 2.59 10.02
N ARG A 358 25.66 1.55 9.77
CA ARG A 358 25.96 0.51 10.76
C ARG A 358 26.51 1.13 12.05
N GLY A 359 25.90 0.76 13.17
CA GLY A 359 26.27 1.28 14.50
C GLY A 359 25.63 2.63 14.89
N GLN A 360 24.84 3.26 14.02
CA GLN A 360 24.02 4.44 14.41
C GLN A 360 22.67 4.04 15.03
N GLY A 361 22.06 2.95 14.56
CA GLY A 361 20.67 2.59 14.89
C GLY A 361 20.49 1.83 16.21
N SER A 362 21.52 1.19 16.75
CA SER A 362 21.40 0.36 17.96
C SER A 362 21.78 1.08 19.25
N ARG A 363 21.78 2.43 19.28
CA ARG A 363 21.79 3.08 20.59
C ARG A 363 20.50 2.66 21.28
N PRO A 364 20.55 1.83 22.36
CA PRO A 364 19.35 1.55 23.10
C PRO A 364 18.80 2.91 23.46
N GLN A 365 17.55 3.18 23.10
CA GLN A 365 16.81 4.23 23.77
C GLN A 365 16.88 3.81 25.23
N ARG A 366 17.89 4.29 25.96
CA ARG A 366 17.88 4.34 27.40
C ARG A 366 16.60 5.07 27.63
N LYS A 367 15.53 4.34 27.95
CA LYS A 367 14.33 4.87 28.57
C LYS A 367 14.91 5.83 29.56
N ARG A 368 14.80 7.14 29.28
CA ARG A 368 15.06 8.17 30.27
C ARG A 368 13.95 7.89 31.26
N GLY A 369 14.20 6.92 32.14
CA GLY A 369 13.43 6.70 33.33
C GLY A 369 13.31 8.08 33.91
N ALA A 370 12.08 8.55 34.00
CA ALA A 370 11.76 9.78 34.66
C ALA A 370 12.60 9.79 35.94
N ALA A 371 13.54 10.73 36.01
CA ALA A 371 14.11 11.15 37.27
C ALA A 371 12.99 11.83 38.05
N GLY A 372 11.99 11.04 38.45
CA GLY A 372 11.20 11.30 39.63
C GLY A 372 12.16 11.14 40.78
N GLY A 373 12.48 12.26 41.43
CA GLY A 373 13.33 12.29 42.59
C GLY A 373 12.80 11.35 43.66
N GLU A 374 13.41 10.17 43.76
CA GLU A 374 13.40 9.38 44.97
C GLU A 374 14.30 10.12 45.96
N ARG A 375 13.67 10.98 46.77
CA ARG A 375 14.30 11.59 47.94
C ARG A 375 14.87 10.46 48.79
N GLU A 376 16.19 10.45 48.92
CA GLU A 376 16.92 9.75 49.96
C GLU A 376 16.25 9.99 51.32
N ARG A 377 15.48 9.02 51.80
CA ARG A 377 15.25 8.85 53.23
C ARG A 377 16.42 8.02 53.74
N GLY A 378 17.34 8.72 54.40
CA GLY A 378 18.55 8.13 54.96
C GLY A 378 18.29 6.96 55.92
N PRO A 379 19.33 6.15 56.18
CA PRO A 379 19.23 4.98 57.05
C PRO A 379 18.91 5.40 58.49
N SER A 380 17.76 4.97 59.00
CA SER A 380 17.40 5.08 60.41
C SER A 380 18.09 3.97 61.21
N TRP A 381 19.32 4.21 61.60
CA TRP A 381 19.94 3.78 62.86
C TRP A 381 18.98 3.89 64.06
N LYS A 382 18.17 2.85 64.30
CA LYS A 382 17.60 2.56 65.61
C LYS A 382 18.39 1.46 66.30
N LYS A 383 19.18 1.94 67.25
CA LYS A 383 19.77 1.26 68.40
C LYS A 383 18.72 0.40 69.13
N GLY A 384 19.10 -0.82 69.48
CA GLY A 384 18.97 -1.30 70.86
C GLY A 384 18.00 -2.44 71.16
N ALA A 385 18.61 -3.52 71.66
CA ALA A 385 18.21 -4.31 72.83
C ALA A 385 17.44 -5.64 72.63
N GLY A 386 18.01 -6.69 73.25
CA GLY A 386 17.40 -8.00 73.52
C GLY A 386 17.88 -9.06 72.52
N GLY A 387 18.74 -10.03 72.83
CA GLY A 387 18.94 -10.76 74.09
C GLY A 387 18.27 -12.13 73.97
N GLY A 388 19.06 -13.18 73.72
CA GLY A 388 18.56 -14.57 73.78
C GLY A 388 19.53 -15.59 73.17
N PRO A 389 19.71 -16.79 73.76
CA PRO A 389 20.98 -17.52 73.82
C PRO A 389 21.16 -18.62 72.72
N PRO A 390 22.37 -19.23 72.60
CA PRO A 390 22.66 -20.21 71.58
C PRO A 390 22.20 -21.62 71.99
N GLY A 391 21.46 -22.29 71.11
CA GLY A 391 21.27 -23.75 71.13
C GLY A 391 21.87 -24.32 69.85
N ASP A 392 23.09 -24.86 69.91
CA ASP A 392 23.41 -26.28 70.14
C ASP A 392 23.09 -27.14 68.91
N TRP A 393 24.13 -27.40 68.10
CA TRP A 393 24.15 -28.41 67.06
C TRP A 393 24.93 -29.61 67.58
N ARG A 394 24.24 -30.74 67.71
CA ARG A 394 24.80 -32.07 67.53
C ARG A 394 24.15 -32.71 66.31
#